data_AF-A0AAD1DL13-F1
#
_entry.id   AF-A0AAD1DL13-F1
#
_cell.length_a   1.000
_cell.length_b   1.000
_cell.length_c   1.000
_cell.angle_alpha   90.00
_cell.angle_beta   90.00
_cell.angle_gamma   90.00
#
_symmetry.space_group_name_H-M   'P 1'
#
loop_
_entity.id
_entity.type
_entity.pdbx_description
1 polymer ?
#
loop_
_entity_poly.entity_id
_entity_poly.type
_entity_poly.pdbx_seq_one_letter_code
_entity_poly.pdbx_strand_id
1 'polypeptide(L)'
;MMKTNSIAVAFLLCSVSLLKAQENDSVATRKIDELVMVGTRAAPRSSVATPLPIDNIDASIIKSSGYSPIGQSLQYRIPSFNSTSAAVQDATSLLDPFEIRNMGSSRTLVLVNGKRKNQSSLIFTQNTIGKGETGTDLSAIPSIAIKKIEILRDGASAQYGSDAIAGVINIILKDKIDFTEANANFGLFSKGDGFSQNFNIITGQTFKDGGFVTFSSNIQNNDYAYRNGKVNAYWDAQTFGADQNVVNAYLAKYPDAQNKNAYPKKSNISFLMNSSVFYRNIQAYMLMLHSQ
;
A
#
# COMPACT_ATOMS: atom_id res chain seq x y z
N MET A 1 20.81 -63.41 1.21
CA MET A 1 19.81 -62.58 1.91
C MET A 1 19.19 -61.66 0.87
N MET A 2 17.85 -61.66 0.75
CA MET A 2 16.97 -60.84 -0.13
C MET A 2 17.14 -61.02 -1.65
N LYS A 3 16.38 -61.92 -2.30
CA LYS A 3 14.98 -61.82 -2.82
C LYS A 3 14.81 -60.85 -4.01
N THR A 4 14.63 -61.48 -5.16
CA THR A 4 14.07 -61.06 -6.45
C THR A 4 12.69 -60.38 -6.35
N ASN A 5 12.35 -59.54 -7.35
CA ASN A 5 11.13 -59.67 -8.17
C ASN A 5 11.15 -58.72 -9.39
N SER A 6 11.13 -59.33 -10.57
CA SER A 6 10.78 -58.73 -11.87
C SER A 6 9.26 -58.72 -12.06
N ILE A 7 8.69 -57.69 -12.68
CA ILE A 7 7.44 -57.80 -13.46
C ILE A 7 7.53 -56.92 -14.71
N ALA A 8 7.18 -57.53 -15.83
CA ALA A 8 7.14 -56.98 -17.18
C ALA A 8 5.69 -56.69 -17.62
N VAL A 9 5.58 -56.11 -18.83
CA VAL A 9 4.49 -56.22 -19.82
C VAL A 9 3.51 -55.03 -19.97
N ALA A 10 3.51 -54.59 -21.23
CA ALA A 10 2.66 -53.68 -22.00
C ALA A 10 1.15 -53.72 -21.77
N PHE A 11 0.47 -52.61 -22.12
CA PHE A 11 -0.77 -52.67 -22.89
C PHE A 11 -1.01 -51.38 -23.70
N LEU A 12 -1.05 -51.54 -25.03
CA LEU A 12 -1.56 -50.59 -26.01
C LEU A 12 -3.03 -50.96 -26.24
N LEU A 13 -3.99 -50.05 -25.99
CA LEU A 13 -5.35 -50.19 -26.51
C LEU A 13 -5.92 -48.82 -26.90
N CYS A 14 -6.33 -48.80 -28.17
CA CYS A 14 -6.97 -47.77 -28.94
C CYS A 14 -8.39 -47.46 -28.42
N SER A 15 -8.77 -46.18 -28.40
CA SER A 15 -10.16 -45.79 -28.65
C SER A 15 -10.20 -44.44 -29.37
N VAL A 16 -10.28 -44.55 -30.69
CA VAL A 16 -10.72 -43.50 -31.60
C VAL A 16 -12.20 -43.23 -31.31
N SER A 17 -12.53 -41.99 -30.96
CA SER A 17 -13.87 -41.44 -31.13
C SER A 17 -13.80 -40.24 -32.08
N LEU A 18 -14.22 -40.48 -33.32
CA LEU A 18 -14.69 -39.43 -34.23
C LEU A 18 -15.80 -38.65 -33.52
N LEU A 19 -15.68 -37.32 -33.44
CA LEU A 19 -16.84 -36.46 -33.25
C LEU A 19 -16.72 -35.23 -34.15
N LYS A 20 -17.88 -34.88 -34.70
CA LYS A 20 -18.12 -34.07 -35.89
C LYS A 20 -17.59 -32.63 -35.79
N ALA A 21 -17.07 -32.15 -36.92
CA ALA A 21 -17.04 -30.74 -37.26
C ALA A 21 -18.48 -30.19 -37.27
N GLN A 22 -18.76 -29.23 -36.39
CA GLN A 22 -19.89 -28.33 -36.52
C GLN A 22 -19.37 -26.93 -36.24
N GLU A 23 -19.18 -26.18 -37.32
CA GLU A 23 -18.79 -24.78 -37.37
C GLU A 23 -19.92 -23.96 -36.74
N ASN A 24 -19.77 -23.62 -35.46
CA ASN A 24 -20.57 -22.58 -34.82
C ASN A 24 -19.71 -21.32 -34.77
N ASP A 25 -19.87 -20.50 -35.80
CA ASP A 25 -19.30 -19.16 -35.91
C ASP A 25 -19.98 -18.25 -34.89
N SER A 26 -19.60 -18.42 -33.63
CA SER A 26 -19.97 -17.56 -32.54
C SER A 26 -18.94 -16.45 -32.49
N VAL A 27 -19.39 -15.24 -32.82
CA VAL A 27 -18.64 -13.99 -32.62
C VAL A 27 -18.22 -13.95 -31.15
N ALA A 28 -17.02 -14.43 -30.87
CA ALA A 28 -16.40 -14.27 -29.58
C ALA A 28 -16.22 -12.77 -29.40
N THR A 29 -17.03 -12.18 -28.52
CA THR A 29 -16.78 -10.87 -27.94
C THR A 29 -15.38 -10.91 -27.34
N ARG A 30 -14.37 -10.55 -28.13
CA ARG A 30 -13.00 -10.40 -27.66
C ARG A 30 -13.06 -9.35 -26.58
N LYS A 31 -12.96 -9.77 -25.31
CA LYS A 31 -12.53 -8.86 -24.25
C LYS A 31 -11.17 -8.33 -24.69
N ILE A 32 -11.13 -7.06 -25.04
CA ILE A 32 -9.90 -6.34 -25.34
C ILE A 32 -9.22 -6.14 -23.99
N ASP A 33 -8.53 -7.17 -23.50
CA ASP A 33 -7.79 -7.13 -22.22
C ASP A 33 -6.39 -6.50 -22.39
N GLU A 34 -5.94 -6.28 -23.62
CA GLU A 34 -4.59 -5.75 -23.87
C GLU A 34 -4.59 -4.66 -24.97
N LEU A 35 -4.64 -3.40 -24.52
CA LEU A 35 -4.33 -2.25 -25.37
C LEU A 35 -2.81 -2.09 -25.43
N VAL A 36 -2.20 -2.61 -26.50
CA VAL A 36 -0.79 -2.36 -26.79
C VAL A 36 -0.62 -0.90 -27.22
N MET A 37 -0.19 -0.03 -26.29
CA MET A 37 0.15 1.34 -26.63
C MET A 37 1.59 1.41 -27.15
N VAL A 38 1.75 1.69 -28.44
CA VAL A 38 3.08 1.92 -29.03
C VAL A 38 3.56 3.32 -28.60
N GLY A 39 4.71 3.40 -27.93
CA GLY A 39 5.34 4.67 -27.54
C GLY A 39 5.52 4.91 -26.04
N THR A 40 5.09 3.99 -25.16
CA THR A 40 5.34 4.12 -23.72
C THR A 40 5.80 2.79 -23.12
N ARG A 41 6.76 2.87 -22.19
CA ARG A 41 7.27 1.72 -21.43
C ARG A 41 6.36 1.37 -20.24
N ALA A 42 5.25 2.08 -20.04
CA ALA A 42 4.32 1.87 -18.94
C ALA A 42 3.04 1.19 -19.42
N ALA A 43 2.57 0.19 -18.67
CA ALA A 43 1.28 -0.44 -18.92
C ALA A 43 0.13 0.57 -18.76
N PRO A 44 -0.91 0.53 -19.62
CA PRO A 44 -2.09 1.37 -19.48
C PRO A 44 -2.77 1.11 -18.13
N ARG A 45 -2.89 2.18 -17.32
CA ARG A 45 -3.43 2.13 -15.94
C ARG A 45 -4.81 2.76 -15.78
N SER A 46 -5.21 3.59 -16.75
CA SER A 46 -6.52 4.23 -16.78
C SER A 46 -7.44 3.50 -17.75
N SER A 47 -8.70 3.32 -17.37
CA SER A 47 -9.69 2.70 -18.24
C SER A 47 -10.01 3.61 -19.42
N VAL A 48 -9.86 3.11 -20.64
CA VAL A 48 -10.27 3.82 -21.87
C VAL A 48 -11.79 3.78 -22.06
N ALA A 49 -12.49 2.88 -21.35
CA ALA A 49 -13.92 2.73 -21.41
C ALA A 49 -14.70 3.75 -20.54
N THR A 50 -14.00 4.56 -19.73
CA THR A 50 -14.63 5.54 -18.84
C THR A 50 -14.24 6.96 -19.22
N PRO A 51 -15.19 7.91 -19.22
CA PRO A 51 -14.89 9.32 -19.48
C PRO A 51 -14.08 9.99 -18.35
N LEU A 52 -14.05 9.37 -17.17
CA LEU A 52 -13.32 9.86 -16.00
C LEU A 52 -11.93 9.20 -15.87
N PRO A 53 -10.91 9.94 -15.40
CA PRO A 53 -9.56 9.42 -15.23
C PRO A 53 -9.43 8.56 -13.96
N ILE A 54 -9.89 7.30 -14.06
CA ILE A 54 -9.80 6.29 -12.99
C ILE A 54 -8.54 5.46 -13.20
N ASP A 55 -7.64 5.45 -12.21
CA ASP A 55 -6.47 4.58 -12.18
C ASP A 55 -6.75 3.32 -11.36
N ASN A 56 -6.55 2.14 -11.96
CA ASN A 56 -6.71 0.86 -11.28
C ASN A 56 -5.32 0.28 -10.96
N ILE A 57 -5.05 0.10 -9.67
CA ILE A 57 -3.78 -0.42 -9.16
C ILE A 57 -4.02 -1.77 -8.49
N ASP A 58 -3.55 -2.84 -9.10
CA ASP A 58 -3.65 -4.18 -8.53
C ASP A 58 -2.70 -4.38 -7.35
N ALA A 59 -3.06 -5.30 -6.45
CA ALA A 59 -2.24 -5.65 -5.30
C ALA A 59 -0.85 -6.19 -5.67
N SER A 60 -0.68 -6.80 -6.85
CA SER A 60 0.62 -7.26 -7.33
C SER A 60 1.61 -6.11 -7.51
N ILE A 61 1.13 -4.95 -7.98
CA ILE A 61 1.93 -3.74 -8.16
C ILE A 61 2.39 -3.23 -6.79
N ILE A 62 1.48 -3.19 -5.82
CA ILE A 62 1.77 -2.76 -4.44
C ILE A 62 2.79 -3.72 -3.79
N LYS A 63 2.65 -5.03 -4.00
CA LYS A 63 3.62 -6.03 -3.51
C LYS A 63 4.99 -5.88 -4.18
N SER A 64 5.03 -5.57 -5.48
CA SER A 64 6.27 -5.44 -6.26
C SER A 64 7.07 -4.17 -5.98
N SER A 65 6.44 -3.15 -5.41
CA SER A 65 7.07 -1.85 -5.19
C SER A 65 8.19 -1.91 -4.13
N GLY A 66 8.13 -2.88 -3.21
CA GLY A 66 9.04 -2.99 -2.08
C GLY A 66 8.92 -1.86 -1.04
N TYR A 67 8.03 -0.88 -1.26
CA TYR A 67 7.82 0.24 -0.35
C TYR A 67 6.76 -0.12 0.71
N SER A 68 7.14 0.01 1.98
CA SER A 68 6.24 -0.09 3.14
C SER A 68 6.17 1.29 3.80
N PRO A 69 5.40 2.24 3.22
CA PRO A 69 3.93 2.26 3.32
C PRO A 69 3.19 2.34 1.96
N ILE A 70 1.86 2.12 1.99
CA ILE A 70 0.98 2.18 0.81
C ILE A 70 1.09 3.51 0.06
N GLY A 71 1.18 4.65 0.78
CA GLY A 71 1.30 5.97 0.17
C GLY A 71 2.52 6.08 -0.76
N GLN A 72 3.68 5.59 -0.34
CA GLN A 72 4.89 5.61 -1.17
C GLN A 72 4.79 4.65 -2.37
N SER A 73 4.11 3.51 -2.21
CA SER A 73 3.81 2.61 -3.33
C SER A 73 2.94 3.29 -4.39
N LEU A 74 1.92 4.03 -3.95
CA LEU A 74 1.05 4.81 -4.84
C LEU A 74 1.81 5.98 -5.47
N GLN A 75 2.69 6.65 -4.72
CA GLN A 75 3.55 7.72 -5.21
C GLN A 75 4.38 7.30 -6.41
N TYR A 76 5.02 6.14 -6.29
CA TYR A 76 5.90 5.62 -7.34
C TYR A 76 5.13 5.33 -8.62
N ARG A 77 3.84 4.95 -8.51
CA ARG A 77 3.02 4.52 -9.65
C ARG A 77 2.14 5.62 -10.23
N ILE A 78 1.79 6.64 -9.45
CA ILE A 78 0.80 7.65 -9.82
C ILE A 78 1.45 9.04 -9.77
N PRO A 79 1.77 9.65 -10.92
CA PRO A 79 2.42 10.96 -10.98
C PRO A 79 1.66 12.10 -10.30
N SER A 80 0.33 12.00 -10.22
CA SER A 80 -0.51 13.02 -9.58
C SER A 80 -0.74 12.79 -8.09
N PHE A 81 -0.30 11.65 -7.56
CA PHE A 81 -0.31 11.37 -6.14
C PHE A 81 1.00 11.94 -5.57
N ASN A 82 0.93 12.57 -4.40
CA ASN A 82 2.08 12.96 -3.60
C ASN A 82 1.93 12.35 -2.21
N SER A 83 2.94 11.65 -1.69
CA SER A 83 2.98 11.18 -0.31
C SER A 83 4.40 11.27 0.20
N THR A 84 4.55 11.83 1.39
CA THR A 84 5.84 12.05 2.02
C THR A 84 5.84 11.38 3.38
N SER A 85 6.92 10.65 3.67
CA SER A 85 7.20 10.27 5.05
C SER A 85 8.07 11.36 5.64
N ALA A 86 7.50 12.08 6.60
CA ALA A 86 8.07 13.31 7.08
C ALA A 86 8.92 13.04 8.34
N ALA A 87 10.25 13.05 8.17
CA ALA A 87 11.18 12.96 9.30
C ALA A 87 11.14 14.26 10.11
N VAL A 88 11.23 14.15 11.45
CA VAL A 88 11.31 15.32 12.34
C VAL A 88 10.09 16.25 12.23
N GLN A 89 8.88 15.67 12.19
CA GLN A 89 7.60 16.41 12.14
C GLN A 89 6.66 16.06 13.29
N ASP A 90 7.23 15.77 14.47
CA ASP A 90 6.47 15.40 15.69
C ASP A 90 5.48 14.26 15.40
N ALA A 91 4.24 14.33 15.90
CA ALA A 91 3.21 13.32 15.67
C ALA A 91 2.88 13.08 14.18
N THR A 92 3.14 14.06 13.30
CA THR A 92 2.93 13.88 11.84
C THR A 92 3.88 12.86 11.24
N SER A 93 4.98 12.57 11.94
CA SER A 93 5.89 11.51 11.52
C SER A 93 5.30 10.11 11.69
N LEU A 94 4.26 9.90 12.52
CA LEU A 94 3.61 8.58 12.66
C LEU A 94 2.69 8.25 11.49
N LEU A 95 2.06 9.26 10.90
CA LEU A 95 1.23 9.13 9.71
C LEU A 95 2.05 9.43 8.45
N ASP A 96 1.59 8.98 7.30
CA ASP A 96 2.18 9.35 6.01
C ASP A 96 1.14 10.18 5.23
N PRO A 97 1.20 11.53 5.36
CA PRO A 97 0.30 12.40 4.62
C PRO A 97 0.38 12.14 3.11
N PHE A 98 -0.75 12.32 2.45
CA PHE A 98 -0.86 12.19 1.01
C PHE A 98 -1.78 13.26 0.44
N GLU A 99 -1.62 13.55 -0.84
CA GLU A 99 -2.46 14.46 -1.60
C GLU A 99 -2.55 14.02 -3.05
N ILE A 100 -3.60 14.49 -3.73
CA ILE A 100 -3.76 14.35 -5.17
C ILE A 100 -3.71 15.75 -5.75
N ARG A 101 -2.85 15.97 -6.75
CA ARG A 101 -2.70 17.26 -7.46
C ARG A 101 -2.43 18.45 -6.52
N ASN A 102 -1.67 18.23 -5.45
CA ASN A 102 -1.31 19.27 -4.46
C ASN A 102 -2.51 19.93 -3.75
N MET A 103 -3.61 19.20 -3.59
CA MET A 103 -4.84 19.74 -2.98
C MET A 103 -4.97 19.44 -1.48
N GLY A 104 -3.95 18.87 -0.84
CA GLY A 104 -4.03 18.46 0.57
C GLY A 104 -4.77 17.13 0.80
N SER A 105 -4.61 16.58 2.00
CA SER A 105 -5.11 15.24 2.35
C SER A 105 -6.59 15.23 2.69
N SER A 106 -7.10 16.32 3.27
CA SER A 106 -8.51 16.42 3.69
C SER A 106 -9.50 16.42 2.52
N ARG A 107 -9.01 16.75 1.32
CA ARG A 107 -9.80 16.93 0.09
C ARG A 107 -9.83 15.69 -0.79
N THR A 108 -9.32 14.57 -0.29
CA THR A 108 -9.39 13.27 -0.96
C THR A 108 -10.22 12.32 -0.11
N LEU A 109 -11.32 11.81 -0.66
CA LEU A 109 -12.13 10.83 0.03
C LEU A 109 -11.52 9.44 -0.06
N VAL A 110 -11.30 8.79 1.09
CA VAL A 110 -10.87 7.39 1.14
C VAL A 110 -12.06 6.50 1.47
N LEU A 111 -12.27 5.50 0.62
CA LEU A 111 -13.25 4.44 0.75
C LEU A 111 -12.54 3.11 0.95
N VAL A 112 -13.14 2.24 1.75
CA VAL A 112 -12.77 0.83 1.88
C VAL A 112 -14.01 0.01 1.52
N ASN A 113 -13.92 -0.80 0.46
CA ASN A 113 -15.06 -1.50 -0.13
C ASN A 113 -16.27 -0.57 -0.38
N GLY A 114 -16.01 0.65 -0.88
CA GLY A 114 -17.05 1.65 -1.14
C GLY A 114 -17.64 2.34 0.11
N LYS A 115 -17.16 2.06 1.32
CA LYS A 115 -17.58 2.73 2.56
C LYS A 115 -16.52 3.73 3.04
N ARG A 116 -16.95 4.87 3.56
CA ARG A 116 -16.02 5.92 4.01
C ARG A 116 -15.13 5.44 5.16
N LYS A 117 -13.84 5.73 5.05
CA LYS A 117 -12.88 5.54 6.14
C LYS A 117 -12.79 6.83 6.97
N ASN A 118 -12.78 6.68 8.30
CA ASN A 118 -12.61 7.80 9.21
C ASN A 118 -11.23 8.45 9.05
N GLN A 119 -11.21 9.78 9.08
CA GLN A 119 -10.00 10.59 9.15
C GLN A 119 -9.28 10.41 10.49
N SER A 120 -8.00 10.74 10.50
CA SER A 120 -7.20 10.79 11.72
C SER A 120 -7.63 11.97 12.60
N SER A 121 -7.46 11.85 13.92
CA SER A 121 -7.59 12.99 14.84
C SER A 121 -6.34 13.89 14.83
N LEU A 122 -5.27 13.49 14.15
CA LEU A 122 -4.05 14.29 14.05
C LEU A 122 -4.24 15.43 13.06
N ILE A 123 -3.95 16.64 13.51
CA ILE A 123 -3.82 17.83 12.66
C ILE A 123 -2.35 17.98 12.29
N PHE A 124 -2.07 18.16 11.00
CA PHE A 124 -0.71 18.37 10.51
C PHE A 124 -0.27 19.80 10.81
N THR A 125 0.39 20.02 11.95
CA THR A 125 0.83 21.36 12.39
C THR A 125 2.18 21.78 11.83
N GLN A 126 3.00 20.80 11.48
CA GLN A 126 4.36 21.00 11.03
C GLN A 126 4.41 21.28 9.51
N ASN A 127 5.60 21.57 8.98
CA ASN A 127 5.79 21.95 7.57
C ASN A 127 5.78 20.73 6.65
N THR A 128 4.62 20.08 6.56
CA THR A 128 4.36 18.90 5.74
C THR A 128 3.20 19.15 4.76
N ILE A 129 2.93 18.18 3.89
CA ILE A 129 1.78 18.17 2.99
C ILE A 129 0.50 18.32 3.81
N GLY A 130 -0.39 19.22 3.38
CA GLY A 130 -1.68 19.44 4.04
C GLY A 130 -1.56 20.10 5.42
N LYS A 131 -0.55 20.97 5.64
CA LYS A 131 -0.42 21.73 6.89
C LYS A 131 -1.73 22.47 7.24
N GLY A 132 -2.18 22.31 8.48
CA GLY A 132 -3.45 22.83 8.98
C GLY A 132 -4.67 21.97 8.67
N GLU A 133 -4.48 20.82 8.01
CA GLU A 133 -5.53 19.87 7.69
C GLU A 133 -5.36 18.56 8.48
N THR A 134 -6.37 17.68 8.38
CA THR A 134 -6.29 16.27 8.78
C THR A 134 -6.36 15.38 7.54
N GLY A 135 -5.85 14.16 7.67
CA GLY A 135 -5.86 13.15 6.61
C GLY A 135 -6.35 11.80 7.10
N THR A 136 -6.68 10.92 6.16
CA THR A 136 -6.97 9.52 6.46
C THR A 136 -5.67 8.75 6.66
N ASP A 137 -5.61 7.88 7.68
CA ASP A 137 -4.49 6.97 7.82
C ASP A 137 -4.63 5.76 6.88
N LEU A 138 -3.74 5.66 5.89
CA LEU A 138 -3.66 4.51 4.98
C LEU A 138 -2.84 3.37 5.57
N SER A 139 -1.93 3.64 6.53
CA SER A 139 -1.04 2.63 7.12
C SER A 139 -1.79 1.63 7.99
N ALA A 140 -2.96 2.01 8.50
CA ALA A 140 -3.83 1.16 9.28
C ALA A 140 -4.48 -0.01 8.48
N ILE A 141 -4.41 0.02 7.14
CA ILE A 141 -4.91 -1.06 6.27
C ILE A 141 -3.73 -1.96 5.86
N PRO A 142 -3.70 -3.23 6.28
CA PRO A 142 -2.66 -4.16 5.84
C PRO A 142 -2.60 -4.28 4.32
N SER A 143 -1.44 -4.06 3.71
CA SER A 143 -1.26 -4.14 2.25
C SER A 143 -1.59 -5.54 1.69
N ILE A 144 -1.39 -6.59 2.50
CA ILE A 144 -1.73 -7.98 2.15
C ILE A 144 -3.24 -8.22 1.98
N ALA A 145 -4.07 -7.40 2.63
CA ALA A 145 -5.53 -7.46 2.56
C ALA A 145 -6.11 -6.73 1.34
N ILE A 146 -5.29 -5.94 0.65
CA ILE A 146 -5.72 -5.18 -0.53
C ILE A 146 -5.77 -6.12 -1.73
N LYS A 147 -6.85 -6.05 -2.49
CA LYS A 147 -7.04 -6.70 -3.79
C LYS A 147 -6.69 -5.74 -4.92
N LYS A 148 -7.24 -4.53 -4.87
CA LYS A 148 -6.95 -3.44 -5.79
C LYS A 148 -7.26 -2.09 -5.14
N ILE A 149 -6.63 -1.03 -5.64
CA ILE A 149 -6.92 0.36 -5.30
C ILE A 149 -7.37 1.06 -6.57
N GLU A 150 -8.54 1.68 -6.50
CA GLU A 150 -9.08 2.50 -7.58
C GLU A 150 -8.93 3.96 -7.17
N ILE A 151 -8.31 4.78 -8.02
CA ILE A 151 -8.12 6.20 -7.75
C ILE A 151 -8.81 7.00 -8.84
N LEU A 152 -9.91 7.63 -8.48
CA LEU A 152 -10.52 8.69 -9.28
C LEU A 152 -9.77 9.98 -8.98
N ARG A 153 -9.04 10.48 -9.96
CA ARG A 153 -8.23 11.70 -9.83
C ARG A 153 -9.03 12.96 -10.13
N ASP A 154 -10.35 12.88 -10.15
CA ASP A 154 -11.24 13.98 -10.48
C ASP A 154 -12.19 14.27 -9.31
N GLY A 155 -12.67 15.51 -9.24
CA GLY A 155 -13.60 15.93 -8.20
C GLY A 155 -14.92 15.19 -8.35
N ALA A 156 -15.34 14.52 -7.29
CA ALA A 156 -16.57 13.73 -7.25
C ALA A 156 -17.50 14.18 -6.12
N SER A 157 -17.41 15.44 -5.70
CA SER A 157 -18.16 15.97 -4.56
C SER A 157 -19.68 15.91 -4.72
N ALA A 158 -20.18 15.93 -5.95
CA ALA A 158 -21.61 15.77 -6.22
C ALA A 158 -22.12 14.37 -5.81
N GLN A 159 -21.30 13.33 -5.98
CA GLN A 159 -21.68 11.94 -5.71
C GLN A 159 -21.24 11.47 -4.32
N TYR A 160 -20.08 11.96 -3.88
CA TYR A 160 -19.39 11.50 -2.68
C TYR A 160 -19.17 12.63 -1.66
N GLY A 161 -19.86 13.78 -1.77
CA GLY A 161 -19.84 14.85 -0.78
C GLY A 161 -18.56 15.71 -0.74
N SER A 162 -18.54 16.65 0.20
CA SER A 162 -17.53 17.74 0.27
C SER A 162 -16.08 17.30 0.37
N ASP A 163 -15.80 16.08 0.81
CA ASP A 163 -14.41 15.61 0.98
C ASP A 163 -13.79 15.12 -0.34
N ALA A 164 -14.60 14.91 -1.39
CA ALA A 164 -14.17 14.36 -2.67
C ALA A 164 -13.84 15.46 -3.71
N ILE A 165 -13.13 16.51 -3.32
CA ILE A 165 -12.81 17.64 -4.22
C ILE A 165 -11.60 17.31 -5.11
N ALA A 166 -10.53 16.77 -4.53
CA ALA A 166 -9.32 16.39 -5.25
C ALA A 166 -9.45 15.03 -5.94
N GLY A 167 -10.24 14.13 -5.34
CA GLY A 167 -10.43 12.78 -5.85
C GLY A 167 -11.07 11.82 -4.85
N VAL A 168 -11.18 10.57 -5.28
CA VAL A 168 -11.65 9.44 -4.47
C VAL A 168 -10.68 8.28 -4.60
N ILE A 169 -10.26 7.72 -3.47
CA ILE A 169 -9.46 6.49 -3.39
C ILE A 169 -10.37 5.40 -2.84
N ASN A 170 -10.63 4.35 -3.61
CA ASN A 170 -11.37 3.19 -3.17
C ASN A 170 -10.44 1.98 -3.03
N ILE A 171 -10.22 1.56 -1.79
CA ILE A 171 -9.42 0.39 -1.45
C ILE A 171 -10.36 -0.81 -1.39
N ILE A 172 -10.20 -1.72 -2.34
CA ILE A 172 -10.98 -2.95 -2.40
C ILE A 172 -10.18 -4.05 -1.74
N LEU A 173 -10.77 -4.65 -0.72
CA LEU A 173 -10.15 -5.70 0.07
C LEU A 173 -10.37 -7.08 -0.58
N LYS A 174 -9.50 -8.03 -0.23
CA LYS A 174 -9.67 -9.43 -0.61
C LYS A 174 -10.92 -10.00 0.06
N ASP A 175 -11.69 -10.72 -0.75
CA ASP A 175 -12.96 -11.35 -0.43
C ASP A 175 -12.82 -12.87 -0.34
N LYS A 176 -12.19 -13.48 -1.34
CA LYS A 176 -11.90 -14.92 -1.40
C LYS A 176 -10.42 -15.18 -1.19
N ILE A 177 -10.10 -15.92 -0.13
CA ILE A 177 -8.75 -16.39 0.20
C ILE A 177 -8.79 -17.91 0.06
N ASP A 178 -8.17 -18.44 -0.98
CA ASP A 178 -8.11 -19.90 -1.21
C ASP A 178 -7.09 -20.56 -0.27
N PHE A 179 -5.99 -19.84 0.01
CA PHE A 179 -4.91 -20.31 0.86
C PHE A 179 -4.43 -19.19 1.78
N THR A 180 -3.98 -19.55 2.99
CA THR A 180 -3.31 -18.61 3.89
C THR A 180 -2.03 -18.10 3.22
N GLU A 181 -1.91 -16.79 3.03
CA GLU A 181 -0.69 -16.14 2.53
C GLU A 181 0.05 -15.52 3.73
N ALA A 182 1.36 -15.73 3.79
CA ALA A 182 2.25 -15.03 4.70
C ALA A 182 3.41 -14.40 3.93
N ASN A 183 3.85 -13.22 4.36
CA ASN A 183 4.97 -12.52 3.76
C ASN A 183 5.82 -11.85 4.84
N ALA A 184 7.14 -11.91 4.69
CA ALA A 184 8.09 -11.21 5.53
C ALA A 184 8.99 -10.35 4.65
N ASN A 185 9.17 -9.08 5.00
CA ASN A 185 10.11 -8.18 4.34
C ASN A 185 11.09 -7.64 5.37
N PHE A 186 12.34 -7.54 4.94
CA PHE A 186 13.43 -6.94 5.71
C PHE A 186 14.13 -5.92 4.81
N GLY A 187 14.52 -4.79 5.38
CA GLY A 187 15.13 -3.69 4.63
C GLY A 187 16.09 -2.88 5.49
N LEU A 188 17.05 -2.25 4.84
CA LEU A 188 18.03 -1.34 5.42
C LEU A 188 18.21 -0.17 4.47
N PHE A 189 18.48 1.02 5.00
CA PHE A 189 18.90 2.13 4.16
C PHE A 189 20.35 1.94 3.69
N SER A 190 20.72 2.62 2.62
CA SER A 190 22.07 2.53 2.02
C SER A 190 23.21 2.92 2.97
N LYS A 191 22.92 3.70 4.02
CA LYS A 191 23.88 4.04 5.09
C LYS A 191 24.05 2.94 6.14
N GLY A 192 23.36 1.81 6.01
CA GLY A 192 23.39 0.71 6.99
C GLY A 192 22.55 0.96 8.25
N ASP A 193 21.66 1.95 8.23
CA ASP A 193 20.77 2.30 9.34
C ASP A 193 19.28 2.06 8.99
N GLY A 194 18.40 2.30 9.97
CA GLY A 194 16.95 2.19 9.82
C GLY A 194 16.47 0.82 9.36
N PHE A 195 16.88 -0.23 10.08
CA PHE A 195 16.42 -1.59 9.83
C PHE A 195 14.89 -1.64 9.90
N SER A 196 14.26 -2.14 8.84
CA SER A 196 12.81 -2.28 8.71
C SER A 196 12.44 -3.76 8.63
N GLN A 197 11.45 -4.17 9.40
CA GLN A 197 10.88 -5.51 9.41
C GLN A 197 9.37 -5.40 9.21
N ASN A 198 8.83 -6.23 8.34
CA ASN A 198 7.40 -6.24 8.04
C ASN A 198 6.91 -7.68 7.92
N PHE A 199 5.98 -8.08 8.76
CA PHE A 199 5.37 -9.40 8.74
C PHE A 199 3.89 -9.26 8.45
N ASN A 200 3.42 -10.00 7.45
CA ASN A 200 2.05 -9.98 6.99
C ASN A 200 1.51 -11.39 6.98
N ILE A 201 0.27 -11.55 7.44
CA ILE A 201 -0.47 -12.79 7.26
C ILE A 201 -1.90 -12.47 6.88
N ILE A 202 -2.47 -13.25 5.98
CA ILE A 202 -3.89 -13.24 5.68
C ILE A 202 -4.40 -14.65 5.53
N THR A 203 -5.56 -14.90 6.12
CA THR A 203 -6.29 -16.15 6.03
C THR A 203 -7.77 -15.85 5.88
N GLY A 204 -8.54 -16.81 5.40
CA GLY A 204 -9.97 -16.64 5.26
C GLY A 204 -10.66 -17.93 4.89
N GLN A 205 -11.97 -17.89 4.98
CA GLN A 205 -12.85 -18.95 4.51
C GLN A 205 -14.01 -18.35 3.73
N THR A 206 -14.38 -19.03 2.64
CA THR A 206 -15.58 -18.72 1.87
C THR A 206 -16.65 -19.75 2.24
N PHE A 207 -17.85 -19.28 2.58
CA PHE A 207 -18.98 -20.14 2.90
C PHE A 207 -19.68 -20.60 1.62
N LYS A 208 -20.33 -21.78 1.69
CA LYS A 208 -21.05 -22.36 0.54
C LYS A 208 -22.17 -21.46 0.02
N ASP A 209 -22.78 -20.66 0.90
CA ASP A 209 -23.89 -19.75 0.59
C ASP A 209 -23.42 -18.38 0.03
N GLY A 210 -22.14 -18.26 -0.34
CA GLY A 210 -21.57 -17.07 -0.99
C GLY A 210 -21.01 -16.01 -0.04
N GLY A 211 -21.14 -16.18 1.27
CA GLY A 211 -20.48 -15.33 2.26
C GLY A 211 -18.98 -15.61 2.39
N PHE A 212 -18.24 -14.73 3.03
CA PHE A 212 -16.83 -14.93 3.34
C PHE A 212 -16.43 -14.28 4.65
N VAL A 213 -15.36 -14.78 5.27
CA VAL A 213 -14.65 -14.10 6.35
C VAL A 213 -13.16 -14.16 6.01
N THR A 214 -12.51 -13.01 6.04
CA THR A 214 -11.07 -12.86 5.88
C THR A 214 -10.51 -12.14 7.09
N PHE A 215 -9.36 -12.60 7.55
CA PHE A 215 -8.61 -12.02 8.65
C PHE A 215 -7.20 -11.76 8.18
N SER A 216 -6.72 -10.54 8.41
CA SER A 216 -5.38 -10.11 8.06
C SER A 216 -4.72 -9.43 9.25
N SER A 217 -3.41 -9.64 9.37
CA SER A 217 -2.57 -9.00 10.36
C SER A 217 -1.28 -8.52 9.72
N ASN A 218 -0.85 -7.34 10.15
CA ASN A 218 0.42 -6.74 9.79
C ASN A 218 1.15 -6.36 11.08
N ILE A 219 2.44 -6.69 11.15
CA ILE A 219 3.36 -6.23 12.19
C ILE A 219 4.53 -5.59 11.47
N GLN A 220 4.69 -4.28 11.64
CA GLN A 220 5.78 -3.51 11.07
C GLN A 220 6.61 -2.88 12.18
N ASN A 221 7.93 -2.98 12.08
CA ASN A 221 8.85 -2.30 12.97
C ASN A 221 10.00 -1.70 12.16
N ASN A 222 10.23 -0.40 12.30
CA ASN A 222 11.30 0.34 11.64
C ASN A 222 12.13 1.03 12.71
N ASP A 223 13.44 0.82 12.70
CA ASP A 223 14.38 1.51 13.57
C ASP A 223 14.72 2.92 13.06
N TYR A 224 15.38 3.70 13.91
CA TYR A 224 15.83 5.04 13.57
C TYR A 224 16.76 5.03 12.34
N ALA A 225 16.53 5.98 11.44
CA ALA A 225 17.43 6.25 10.32
C ALA A 225 17.93 7.70 10.41
N TYR A 226 19.22 7.87 10.67
CA TYR A 226 19.83 9.18 10.96
C TYR A 226 20.18 9.92 9.66
N ARG A 227 19.73 11.17 9.58
CA ARG A 227 19.96 12.10 8.47
C ARG A 227 20.51 13.43 8.99
N ASN A 228 21.47 13.33 9.91
CA ASN A 228 22.20 14.46 10.46
C ASN A 228 23.05 15.15 9.38
N GLY A 229 23.03 16.47 9.40
CA GLY A 229 23.95 17.32 8.64
C GLY A 229 25.27 17.51 9.40
N LYS A 230 26.30 17.97 8.68
CA LYS A 230 27.51 18.48 9.33
C LYS A 230 27.21 19.86 9.89
N VAL A 231 27.66 20.11 11.11
CA VAL A 231 27.45 21.39 11.78
C VAL A 231 28.48 22.42 11.28
N ASN A 232 28.05 23.67 11.09
CA ASN A 232 28.94 24.76 10.75
C ASN A 232 29.36 25.51 12.02
N ALA A 233 30.60 25.31 12.43
CA ALA A 233 31.14 25.87 13.66
C ALA A 233 31.02 27.40 13.77
N TYR A 234 31.20 28.11 12.65
CA TYR A 234 31.17 29.58 12.64
C TYR A 234 29.75 30.11 12.89
N TRP A 235 28.77 29.58 12.17
CA TRP A 235 27.37 30.02 12.31
C TRP A 235 26.77 29.62 13.65
N ASP A 236 27.10 28.42 14.16
CA ASP A 236 26.61 27.97 15.47
C ASP A 236 27.23 28.77 16.61
N ALA A 237 28.54 29.05 16.56
CA ALA A 237 29.22 29.90 17.54
C ALA A 237 28.58 31.30 17.63
N GLN A 238 28.28 31.91 16.48
CA GLN A 238 27.61 33.22 16.44
C GLN A 238 26.16 33.15 16.93
N THR A 239 25.41 32.12 16.56
CA THR A 239 24.00 31.98 16.92
C THR A 239 23.81 31.78 18.43
N PHE A 240 24.69 31.00 19.05
CA PHE A 240 24.60 30.67 20.48
C PHE A 240 25.54 31.50 21.37
N GLY A 241 26.30 32.45 20.81
CA GLY A 241 27.23 33.31 21.55
C GLY A 241 28.41 32.56 22.18
N ALA A 242 28.88 31.49 21.54
CA ALA A 242 29.97 30.65 22.03
C ALA A 242 31.31 31.01 21.37
N ASP A 243 32.43 30.75 22.06
CA ASP A 243 33.77 30.87 21.47
C ASP A 243 33.94 29.82 20.36
N GLN A 244 34.29 30.27 19.15
CA GLN A 244 34.47 29.42 17.99
C GLN A 244 35.54 28.34 18.19
N ASN A 245 36.58 28.60 18.99
CA ASN A 245 37.61 27.60 19.29
C ASN A 245 37.05 26.44 20.12
N VAL A 246 36.14 26.74 21.05
CA VAL A 246 35.45 25.72 21.87
C VAL A 246 34.51 24.89 20.98
N VAL A 247 33.77 25.54 20.09
CA VAL A 247 32.87 24.85 19.14
C VAL A 247 33.68 23.96 18.18
N ASN A 248 34.79 24.46 17.64
CA ASN A 248 35.68 23.68 16.77
C ASN A 248 36.26 22.46 17.49
N ALA A 249 36.72 22.62 18.73
CA ALA A 249 37.26 21.51 19.53
C ALA A 249 36.18 20.44 19.81
N TYR A 250 34.94 20.86 20.06
CA TYR A 250 33.81 19.95 20.25
C TYR A 250 33.44 19.22 18.95
N LEU A 251 33.31 19.95 17.83
CA LEU A 251 32.95 19.37 16.53
C LEU A 251 34.06 18.50 15.93
N ALA A 252 35.33 18.71 16.31
CA ALA A 252 36.41 17.79 15.98
C ALA A 252 36.19 16.39 16.59
N LYS A 253 35.54 16.31 17.76
CA LYS A 253 35.17 15.04 18.40
C LYS A 253 33.79 14.53 17.95
N TYR A 254 32.84 15.44 17.73
CA TYR A 254 31.48 15.13 17.31
C TYR A 254 31.07 16.00 16.10
N PRO A 255 31.41 15.59 14.87
CA PRO A 255 31.21 16.41 13.66
C PRO A 255 29.76 16.78 13.35
N ASP A 256 28.82 16.03 13.92
CA ASP A 256 27.37 16.22 13.81
C ASP A 256 26.76 16.89 15.06
N ALA A 257 27.60 17.36 15.98
CA ALA A 257 27.22 17.82 17.32
C ALA A 257 26.32 16.85 18.10
N GLN A 258 26.46 15.54 17.86
CA GLN A 258 25.58 14.51 18.42
C GLN A 258 24.10 14.70 18.05
N ASN A 259 23.82 15.44 16.98
CA ASN A 259 22.47 15.71 16.53
C ASN A 259 21.83 14.41 16.00
N LYS A 260 20.73 14.00 16.63
CA LYS A 260 19.95 12.82 16.28
C LYS A 260 18.72 13.20 15.45
N ASN A 261 18.94 13.82 14.30
CA ASN A 261 17.90 14.03 13.30
C ASN A 261 17.64 12.72 12.56
N ALA A 262 16.46 12.13 12.75
CA ALA A 262 16.15 10.82 12.20
C ALA A 262 14.70 10.69 11.72
N TYR A 263 14.47 9.69 10.87
CA TYR A 263 13.15 9.05 10.82
C TYR A 263 12.90 8.39 12.18
N PRO A 264 11.71 8.59 12.78
CA PRO A 264 11.43 8.03 14.09
C PRO A 264 11.38 6.51 14.01
N LYS A 265 11.65 5.85 15.13
CA LYS A 265 11.28 4.45 15.30
C LYS A 265 9.76 4.33 15.18
N LYS A 266 9.29 3.47 14.28
CA LYS A 266 7.85 3.18 14.11
C LYS A 266 7.62 1.71 14.38
N SER A 267 6.72 1.40 15.31
CA SER A 267 6.17 0.07 15.48
C SER A 267 4.68 0.18 15.23
N ASN A 268 4.14 -0.62 14.31
CA ASN A 268 2.72 -0.65 13.99
C ASN A 268 2.25 -2.09 14.01
N ILE A 269 1.10 -2.32 14.63
CA ILE A 269 0.38 -3.59 14.55
C ILE A 269 -1.02 -3.29 14.05
N SER A 270 -1.36 -3.84 12.89
CA SER A 270 -2.69 -3.68 12.29
C SER A 270 -3.40 -5.02 12.16
N PHE A 271 -4.68 -5.04 12.52
CA PHE A 271 -5.59 -6.16 12.34
C PHE A 271 -6.77 -5.70 11.51
N LEU A 272 -7.14 -6.48 10.52
CA LEU A 272 -8.30 -6.22 9.69
C LEU A 272 -9.08 -7.51 9.47
N MET A 273 -10.36 -7.47 9.81
CA MET A 273 -11.32 -8.51 9.49
C MET A 273 -12.33 -7.98 8.49
N ASN A 274 -12.42 -8.62 7.33
CA ASN A 274 -13.36 -8.29 6.27
C ASN A 274 -14.27 -9.49 6.03
N SER A 275 -15.57 -9.32 6.22
CA SER A 275 -16.55 -10.40 6.13
C SER A 275 -17.82 -9.97 5.45
N SER A 276 -18.45 -10.91 4.76
CA SER A 276 -19.81 -10.77 4.27
C SER A 276 -20.63 -12.03 4.57
N VAL A 277 -21.89 -11.83 4.94
CA VAL A 277 -22.84 -12.91 5.20
C VAL A 277 -24.09 -12.67 4.37
N PHE A 278 -24.53 -13.71 3.67
CA PHE A 278 -25.80 -13.71 2.96
C PHE A 278 -26.89 -14.31 3.85
N TYR A 279 -27.97 -13.57 4.06
CA TYR A 279 -29.17 -14.08 4.71
C TYR A 279 -30.41 -13.58 3.99
N ARG A 280 -31.22 -14.50 3.45
CA ARG A 280 -32.51 -14.21 2.77
C ARG A 280 -32.42 -13.05 1.75
N ASN A 281 -31.48 -13.15 0.80
CA ASN A 281 -31.20 -12.14 -0.23
C ASN A 281 -30.66 -10.78 0.27
N ILE A 282 -30.33 -10.66 1.56
CA ILE A 282 -29.66 -9.50 2.14
C ILE A 282 -28.21 -9.88 2.39
N GLN A 283 -27.27 -9.08 1.86
CA GLN A 283 -25.85 -9.23 2.12
C GLN A 283 -25.41 -8.20 3.18
N ALA A 284 -25.01 -8.69 4.34
CA ALA A 284 -24.40 -7.86 5.38
C ALA A 284 -22.89 -7.84 5.20
N TYR A 285 -22.28 -6.67 5.27
CA TYR A 285 -20.82 -6.49 5.25
C TYR A 285 -20.36 -6.00 6.62
N MET A 286 -19.32 -6.64 7.15
CA MET A 286 -18.66 -6.19 8.37
C MET A 286 -17.17 -6.04 8.12
N LEU A 287 -16.67 -4.84 8.39
CA LEU A 287 -15.27 -4.47 8.38
C LEU A 287 -14.88 -4.03 9.79
N MET A 288 -13.96 -4.75 10.41
CA MET A 288 -13.30 -4.32 11.64
C MET A 288 -11.84 -4.05 11.34
N LEU A 289 -11.37 -2.89 11.77
CA LEU A 289 -9.99 -2.45 11.58
C LEU A 289 -9.49 -1.87 12.91
N HIS A 290 -8.36 -2.39 13.37
CA HIS A 290 -7.68 -1.93 14.56
C HIS A 290 -6.20 -1.76 14.23
N SER A 291 -5.61 -0.64 14.64
CA SER A 291 -4.18 -0.36 14.48
C SER A 291 -3.66 0.30 15.74
N GLN A 292 -2.46 -0.09 16.18
CA GLN A 292 -1.70 0.55 17.26
C GLN A 292 -0.28 0.85 16.83
#